data_AF-A0A962VPU5-F1
#
_entry.id   AF-A0A962VPU5-F1
#
_cell.length_a   1.000
_cell.length_b   1.000
_cell.length_c   1.000
_cell.angle_alpha   90.00
_cell.angle_beta   90.00
_cell.angle_gamma   90.00
#
_symmetry.space_group_name_H-M   'P 1'
#
loop_
_entity.id
_entity.type
_entity.pdbx_description
1 polymer ?
#
loop_
_entity_poly.entity_id
_entity_poly.type
_entity_poly.pdbx_seq_one_letter_code
_entity_poly.pdbx_strand_id
1 'polypeptide(L)'
;GQGLPEGLHYPELTPGMQGCLDSDRPDAVIRAQMVEAAEQGISATPALQLRDRGTGKTLLLNGPVEGDALLSAIDLLAAGAKTVAEPAHSPDMPTGVAGDMPR
;
A
#
# COMPACT_ATOMS: atom_id res chain seq x y z
N GLY A 1 -13.93 10.08 -13.93
CA GLY A 1 -14.72 11.28 -13.54
C GLY A 1 -14.90 12.15 -14.75
N GLN A 2 -15.97 12.95 -14.81
CA GLN A 2 -16.28 13.81 -15.97
C GLN A 2 -15.48 15.14 -15.97
N GLY A 3 -14.63 15.37 -14.97
CA GLY A 3 -13.92 16.63 -14.82
C GLY A 3 -14.80 17.72 -14.19
N LEU A 4 -14.25 18.93 -14.12
CA LEU A 4 -14.96 20.12 -13.66
C LEU A 4 -15.50 20.91 -14.87
N PRO A 5 -16.68 21.52 -14.77
CA PRO A 5 -17.19 22.43 -15.80
C PRO A 5 -16.25 23.60 -16.07
N GLU A 6 -16.21 24.09 -17.31
CA GLU A 6 -15.53 25.33 -17.63
C GLU A 6 -16.20 26.55 -16.94
N GLY A 7 -15.40 27.56 -16.59
CA GLY A 7 -15.89 28.80 -15.99
C GLY A 7 -16.40 28.67 -14.55
N LEU A 8 -16.06 27.59 -13.84
CA LEU A 8 -16.49 27.39 -12.46
C LEU A 8 -15.74 28.33 -11.51
N HIS A 9 -16.47 29.26 -10.90
CA HIS A 9 -15.95 30.13 -9.86
C HIS A 9 -16.13 29.49 -8.49
N TYR A 10 -15.03 29.31 -7.75
CA TYR A 10 -15.08 28.81 -6.38
C TYR A 10 -15.27 29.96 -5.40
N PRO A 11 -16.25 29.87 -4.47
CA PRO A 11 -16.35 30.84 -3.38
C PRO A 11 -15.11 30.74 -2.47
N GLU A 12 -14.72 31.85 -1.83
CA GLU A 12 -13.56 31.92 -0.91
C GLU A 12 -12.20 31.59 -1.54
N LEU A 13 -12.02 31.88 -2.84
CA LEU A 13 -10.77 31.66 -3.56
C LEU A 13 -9.68 32.60 -3.04
N THR A 14 -8.69 32.05 -2.31
CA THR A 14 -7.53 32.82 -1.86
C THR A 14 -6.64 33.20 -3.06
N PRO A 15 -5.89 34.30 -2.99
CA PRO A 15 -4.99 34.71 -4.07
C PRO A 15 -3.97 33.63 -4.46
N GLY A 16 -3.49 32.84 -3.49
CA GLY A 16 -2.59 31.72 -3.75
C GLY A 16 -3.25 30.59 -4.55
N MET A 17 -4.50 30.26 -4.23
CA MET A 17 -5.26 29.28 -5.02
C MET A 17 -5.58 29.80 -6.41
N GLN A 18 -5.92 31.08 -6.56
CA GLN A 18 -6.15 31.71 -7.87
C GLN A 18 -4.88 31.62 -8.74
N GLY A 19 -3.72 31.97 -8.19
CA GLY A 19 -2.45 31.83 -8.90
C GLY A 19 -2.10 30.38 -9.28
N CYS A 20 -2.54 29.39 -8.50
CA CYS A 20 -2.43 27.98 -8.90
C CYS A 20 -3.36 27.64 -10.07
N LEU A 21 -4.61 28.11 -10.06
CA LEU A 21 -5.59 27.85 -11.13
C LEU A 21 -5.20 28.55 -12.45
N ASP A 22 -4.58 29.72 -12.37
CA ASP A 22 -4.12 30.48 -13.54
C ASP A 22 -2.78 29.96 -14.09
N SER A 23 -2.18 28.93 -13.47
CA SER A 23 -0.88 28.37 -13.85
C SER A 23 -1.04 27.02 -14.55
N ASP A 24 -0.17 26.75 -15.53
CA ASP A 24 -0.05 25.42 -16.15
C ASP A 24 0.60 24.36 -15.22
N ARG A 25 1.16 24.79 -14.08
CA ARG A 25 1.95 23.92 -13.19
C ARG A 25 1.13 22.75 -12.63
N PRO A 26 -0.08 22.91 -12.06
CA PRO A 26 -0.85 21.79 -11.53
C PRO A 26 -1.18 20.77 -12.61
N ASP A 27 -1.54 21.26 -13.80
CA ASP A 27 -1.80 20.48 -14.99
C ASP A 27 -0.63 19.59 -15.40
N ALA A 28 0.58 20.16 -15.42
CA ALA A 28 1.80 19.41 -15.70
C ALA A 28 2.08 18.34 -14.63
N VAL A 29 1.86 18.66 -13.34
CA VAL A 29 2.04 17.72 -12.23
C VAL A 29 1.03 16.58 -12.31
N ILE A 30 -0.24 16.86 -12.58
CA ILE A 30 -1.30 15.84 -12.71
C ILE A 30 -0.98 14.88 -13.85
N ARG A 31 -0.59 15.41 -15.03
CA ARG A 31 -0.20 14.56 -16.18
C ARG A 31 1.00 13.68 -15.86
N ALA A 32 2.02 14.22 -15.18
CA ALA A 32 3.18 13.44 -14.76
C ALA A 32 2.78 12.32 -13.78
N GLN A 33 1.91 12.61 -12.81
CA GLN A 33 1.41 11.62 -11.86
C GLN A 33 0.57 10.54 -12.54
N MET A 34 -0.23 10.89 -13.57
CA MET A 34 -0.98 9.90 -14.35
C MET A 34 -0.04 8.93 -15.09
N VAL A 35 1.03 9.43 -15.69
CA VAL A 35 2.04 8.60 -16.37
C VAL A 35 2.74 7.69 -15.35
N GLU A 36 3.21 8.25 -14.24
CA GLU A 36 3.87 7.48 -13.19
C GLU A 36 2.94 6.39 -12.61
N ALA A 37 1.67 6.71 -12.39
CA ALA A 37 0.68 5.75 -11.90
C ALA A 37 0.47 4.60 -12.89
N ALA A 38 0.38 4.90 -14.19
CA ALA A 38 0.25 3.88 -15.23
C ALA A 38 1.48 2.96 -15.29
N GLU A 39 2.69 3.51 -15.20
CA GLU A 39 3.95 2.75 -15.12
C GLU A 39 4.00 1.85 -13.87
N GLN A 40 3.36 2.27 -12.78
CA GLN A 40 3.23 1.50 -11.54
C GLN A 40 2.08 0.48 -11.57
N GLY A 41 1.39 0.33 -12.70
CA GLY A 41 0.30 -0.64 -12.89
C GLY A 41 -1.04 -0.18 -12.30
N ILE A 42 -1.18 1.08 -11.92
CA ILE A 42 -2.43 1.65 -11.40
C ILE A 42 -3.33 1.99 -12.59
N SER A 43 -4.31 1.12 -12.85
CA SER A 43 -5.27 1.27 -13.96
C SER A 43 -6.63 1.84 -13.51
N ALA A 44 -6.90 1.87 -12.21
CA ALA A 44 -8.14 2.38 -11.64
C ALA A 44 -7.90 2.99 -10.25
N THR A 45 -8.79 3.89 -9.84
CA THR A 45 -8.81 4.50 -8.51
C THR A 45 -10.11 4.13 -7.78
N PRO A 46 -10.10 3.87 -6.46
CA PRO A 46 -8.96 3.99 -5.55
C PRO A 46 -7.95 2.84 -5.68
N ALA A 47 -6.68 3.10 -5.34
CA ALA A 47 -5.61 2.10 -5.26
C ALA A 47 -4.58 2.56 -4.23
N LEU A 48 -3.87 1.61 -3.62
CA LEU A 48 -2.80 1.85 -2.65
C LEU A 48 -1.56 1.07 -3.05
N GLN A 49 -0.41 1.73 -3.07
CA GLN A 49 0.87 1.06 -3.25
C GLN A 49 1.68 1.14 -1.96
N LEU A 50 1.88 -0.02 -1.32
CA LEU A 50 2.74 -0.16 -0.16
C LEU A 50 4.19 -0.35 -0.62
N ARG A 51 5.13 0.38 -0.02
CA ARG A 51 6.56 0.27 -0.32
C ARG A 51 7.35 0.10 0.97
N ASP A 52 8.13 -0.98 1.06
CA ASP A 52 9.13 -1.14 2.11
C ASP A 52 10.43 -0.48 1.65
N ARG A 53 10.84 0.58 2.34
CA ARG A 53 12.07 1.33 2.02
C ARG A 53 13.34 0.56 2.35
N GLY A 54 13.28 -0.41 3.25
CA GLY A 54 14.44 -1.23 3.64
C GLY A 54 14.78 -2.29 2.60
N THR A 55 13.76 -2.99 2.09
CA THR A 55 13.95 -4.06 1.07
C THR A 55 13.71 -3.60 -0.36
N GLY A 56 13.07 -2.44 -0.56
CA GLY A 56 12.61 -1.99 -1.87
C GLY A 56 11.38 -2.74 -2.40
N LYS A 57 10.80 -3.66 -1.63
CA LYS A 57 9.61 -4.42 -2.03
C LYS A 57 8.40 -3.50 -2.12
N THR A 58 7.54 -3.78 -3.11
CA THR A 58 6.30 -3.04 -3.33
C THR A 58 5.12 -3.98 -3.47
N LEU A 59 3.97 -3.59 -2.93
CA LEU A 59 2.70 -4.30 -3.06
C LEU A 59 1.61 -3.32 -3.51
N LEU A 60 0.93 -3.61 -4.61
CA LEU A 60 -0.18 -2.82 -5.13
C LEU A 60 -1.52 -3.46 -4.74
N LEU A 61 -2.39 -2.67 -4.10
CA LEU A 61 -3.74 -3.04 -3.72
C LEU A 61 -4.72 -2.20 -4.55
N ASN A 62 -5.56 -2.85 -5.35
CA ASN A 62 -6.54 -2.19 -6.20
C ASN A 62 -7.91 -2.14 -5.52
N GLY A 63 -8.61 -1.02 -5.68
CA GLY A 63 -9.93 -0.80 -5.11
C GLY A 63 -9.90 -0.38 -3.63
N PRO A 64 -11.09 -0.26 -3.02
CA PRO A 64 -11.21 -0.04 -1.58
C PRO A 64 -10.62 -1.22 -0.81
N VAL A 65 -9.86 -0.92 0.25
CA VAL A 65 -9.19 -1.93 1.07
C VAL A 65 -9.68 -1.80 2.50
N GLU A 66 -10.16 -2.90 3.08
CA GLU A 66 -10.55 -2.98 4.49
C GLU A 66 -9.33 -2.88 5.42
N GLY A 67 -9.53 -2.35 6.63
CA GLY A 67 -8.45 -2.12 7.60
C GLY A 67 -7.62 -3.37 7.90
N ASP A 68 -8.28 -4.50 8.16
CA ASP A 68 -7.60 -5.77 8.47
C ASP A 68 -6.80 -6.31 7.28
N ALA A 69 -7.30 -6.13 6.06
CA ALA A 69 -6.61 -6.51 4.83
C ALA A 69 -5.36 -5.62 4.60
N LEU A 70 -5.48 -4.32 4.89
CA LEU A 70 -4.35 -3.39 4.83
C LEU A 70 -3.27 -3.76 5.85
N LEU A 71 -3.64 -4.07 7.09
CA LEU A 71 -2.70 -4.51 8.13
C LEU A 71 -2.00 -5.81 7.72
N SER A 72 -2.75 -6.78 7.21
CA SER A 72 -2.19 -8.04 6.71
C SER A 72 -1.20 -7.82 5.55
N ALA A 73 -1.50 -6.88 4.65
CA ALA A 73 -0.63 -6.52 3.54
C ALA A 73 0.69 -5.87 4.01
N ILE A 74 0.63 -5.05 5.07
CA ILE A 74 1.81 -4.45 5.71
C ILE A 74 2.66 -5.54 6.37
N ASP A 75 2.04 -6.45 7.13
CA ASP A 75 2.75 -7.56 7.78
C ASP A 75 3.42 -8.48 6.76
N LEU A 76 2.76 -8.78 5.64
CA LEU A 76 3.34 -9.53 4.52
C LEU A 76 4.58 -8.83 3.95
N LEU A 77 4.50 -7.53 3.73
CA LEU A 77 5.61 -6.74 3.19
C LEU A 77 6.80 -6.70 4.16
N ALA A 78 6.52 -6.54 5.45
CA ALA A 78 7.53 -6.51 6.52
C ALA A 78 8.14 -7.90 6.80
N ALA A 79 7.37 -8.99 6.67
CA ALA A 79 7.87 -10.35 6.83
C ALA A 79 8.94 -10.69 5.78
N GLY A 80 8.82 -10.13 4.57
CA GLY A 80 9.82 -10.26 3.53
C GLY A 80 11.17 -9.58 3.82
N ALA A 81 11.26 -8.70 4.82
CA ALA A 81 12.51 -8.09 5.30
C ALA A 81 13.22 -8.95 6.34
N LYS A 82 12.47 -9.85 6.99
CA LYS A 82 13.04 -10.93 7.78
C LYS A 82 13.48 -12.00 6.78
N THR A 83 14.72 -11.90 6.32
CA THR A 83 15.42 -13.05 5.75
C THR A 83 15.09 -14.26 6.62
N VAL A 84 14.63 -15.32 5.97
CA VAL A 84 14.29 -16.62 6.55
C VAL A 84 15.33 -16.97 7.61
N ALA A 85 15.03 -16.69 8.88
CA ALA A 85 15.59 -17.47 9.95
C ALA A 85 15.03 -18.87 9.72
N GLU A 86 15.95 -19.81 9.54
CA GLU A 86 15.76 -21.19 9.09
C GLU A 86 14.44 -21.82 9.57
N PRO A 87 13.82 -22.72 8.78
CA PRO A 87 12.80 -23.59 9.33
C PRO A 87 13.47 -24.32 10.49
N ALA A 88 13.04 -24.06 11.72
CA ALA A 88 13.39 -24.90 12.85
C ALA A 88 12.88 -26.30 12.50
N HIS A 89 13.77 -27.12 11.95
CA HIS A 89 13.62 -28.55 11.88
C HIS A 89 13.22 -29.00 13.27
N SER A 90 12.02 -29.57 13.37
CA SER A 90 11.55 -30.27 14.55
C SER A 90 12.63 -31.27 15.00
N PRO A 91 13.06 -31.28 16.27
CA PRO A 91 13.44 -32.54 16.87
C PRO A 91 12.14 -33.28 17.20
N ASP A 92 12.03 -34.48 16.64
CA ASP A 92 11.07 -35.53 16.99
C ASP A 92 10.60 -35.46 18.45
N MET A 93 9.28 -35.58 18.62
CA MET A 93 8.65 -35.95 19.88
C MET A 93 9.21 -37.31 20.34
N PRO A 94 9.91 -37.41 21.48
CA PRO A 94 10.02 -38.70 22.13
C PRO A 94 8.69 -38.96 22.83
N THR A 95 7.94 -39.96 22.36
CA THR A 95 6.87 -40.60 23.15
C THR A 95 7.52 -41.28 24.36
N GLY A 96 7.85 -40.49 25.37
CA GLY A 96 8.47 -40.92 26.61
C GLY A 96 7.43 -41.48 27.59
N VAL A 97 7.28 -42.81 27.54
CA VAL A 97 6.91 -43.76 28.60
C VAL A 97 5.61 -43.52 29.38
N ALA A 98 4.70 -44.49 29.26
CA ALA A 98 3.53 -44.65 30.12
C ALA A 98 3.97 -44.69 31.59
N GLY A 99 3.47 -43.76 32.40
CA GLY A 99 3.65 -43.77 33.84
C GLY A 99 3.00 -45.01 34.44
N ASP A 100 3.85 -45.89 34.97
CA ASP A 100 3.52 -47.02 35.82
C ASP A 100 2.76 -46.53 37.08
N MET A 101 1.51 -46.98 37.26
CA MET A 101 0.74 -46.69 38.47
C MET A 101 1.05 -47.73 39.54
N PRO A 102 1.55 -47.36 40.73
CA PRO A 102 1.66 -48.27 41.85
C PRO A 102 0.29 -48.51 42.49
N ARG A 103 0.12 -49.72 43.03
CA ARG A 103 -1.12 -50.32 43.52
C ARG A 103 -1.69 -49.67 44.78
#